data_AF-A0AB34HXV3-F1
#
_entry.id   AF-A0AB34HXV3-F1
#
_cell.length_a   1.000
_cell.length_b   1.000
_cell.length_c   1.000
_cell.angle_alpha   90.00
_cell.angle_beta   90.00
_cell.angle_gamma   90.00
#
_symmetry.space_group_name_H-M   'P 1'
#
loop_
_entity.id
_entity.type
_entity.pdbx_description
1 polymer ?
#
loop_
_entity_poly.entity_id
_entity_poly.type
_entity_poly.pdbx_seq_one_letter_code
_entity_poly.pdbx_strand_id
1 'polypeptide(L)'
;MNEAKRRVRELYRAWYREVPNTVHLFQLDISVKQGRDKVREMFMKNAHVIDPRAVDLLVIKGKMELEETIKVWKQRTHVMRFFHETEAPRPKDFLSKFYVGHDP
;
A
#
# COMPACT_ATOMS: atom_id res chain seq x y z
N MET A 1 15.44 -17.37 3.36
CA MET A 1 13.97 -17.11 3.42
C MET A 1 13.47 -16.70 4.80
N ASN A 2 13.88 -17.35 5.89
CA ASN A 2 13.37 -17.03 7.24
C ASN A 2 13.68 -15.59 7.68
N GLU A 3 14.83 -15.05 7.26
CA GLU A 3 15.22 -13.68 7.58
C GLU A 3 14.37 -12.63 6.83
N ALA A 4 14.16 -12.82 5.53
CA ALA A 4 13.27 -11.96 4.73
C ALA A 4 11.85 -11.93 5.32
N LYS A 5 11.29 -13.09 5.69
CA LYS A 5 9.98 -13.18 6.37
C LYS A 5 9.95 -12.48 7.73
N ARG A 6 11.08 -12.43 8.45
CA ARG A 6 11.19 -11.67 9.71
C ARG A 6 11.13 -10.16 9.43
N ARG A 7 11.94 -9.67 8.49
CA ARG A 7 11.99 -8.23 8.12
C ARG A 7 10.66 -7.72 7.58
N VAL A 8 9.95 -8.51 6.77
CA VAL A 8 8.61 -8.17 6.27
C VAL A 8 7.60 -8.05 7.42
N ARG A 9 7.61 -8.97 8.39
CA ARG A 9 6.71 -8.92 9.56
C ARG A 9 7.00 -7.73 10.46
N GLU A 10 8.27 -7.40 10.65
CA GLU A 10 8.69 -6.19 11.39
C GLU A 10 8.18 -4.93 10.71
N LEU A 11 8.35 -4.83 9.39
CA LEU A 11 7.84 -3.71 8.60
C LEU A 11 6.31 -3.60 8.69
N TYR A 12 5.59 -4.73 8.58
CA TYR A 12 4.13 -4.74 8.72
C TYR A 12 3.68 -4.24 10.10
N ARG A 13 4.35 -4.66 11.18
CA ARG A 13 4.05 -4.19 12.54
C ARG A 13 4.33 -2.69 12.70
N ALA A 14 5.38 -2.18 12.07
CA ALA A 14 5.71 -0.76 12.10
C ALA A 14 4.60 0.06 11.41
N TRP A 15 4.21 -0.33 10.19
CA TRP A 15 3.09 0.31 9.48
C TRP A 15 1.78 0.23 10.26
N TYR A 16 1.45 -0.93 10.83
CA TYR A 16 0.20 -1.11 11.57
C TYR A 16 0.04 -0.17 12.78
N ARG A 17 1.17 0.15 13.44
CA ARG A 17 1.21 1.10 14.55
C ARG A 17 1.22 2.55 14.09
N GLU A 18 1.75 2.82 12.91
CA GLU A 18 1.87 4.18 12.37
C GLU A 18 0.58 4.68 11.73
N VAL A 19 -0.28 3.79 11.21
CA VAL A 19 -1.55 4.17 10.56
C VAL A 19 -2.40 5.14 11.41
N PRO A 20 -2.68 4.90 12.70
CA PRO A 20 -3.44 5.87 13.51
C PRO A 20 -2.79 7.25 13.58
N ASN A 21 -1.46 7.32 13.72
CA ASN A 21 -0.72 8.58 13.76
C ASN A 21 -0.84 9.32 12.42
N THR A 22 -0.63 8.60 11.32
CA THR A 22 -0.76 9.14 9.96
C THR A 22 -2.18 9.68 9.70
N VAL A 23 -3.23 8.93 10.08
CA VAL A 23 -4.63 9.36 9.90
C VAL A 23 -4.90 10.67 10.65
N HIS A 24 -4.43 10.78 11.90
CA HIS A 24 -4.62 11.97 12.71
C HIS A 24 -3.80 13.17 12.19
N LEU A 25 -2.52 12.95 11.92
CA LEU A 25 -1.56 14.00 11.55
C LEU A 25 -1.89 14.63 10.19
N PHE A 26 -2.29 13.81 9.22
CA PHE A 26 -2.69 14.28 7.90
C PHE A 26 -4.19 14.64 7.81
N GLN A 27 -4.94 14.50 8.91
CA GLN A 27 -6.38 14.72 8.98
C GLN A 27 -7.13 14.03 7.83
N LEU A 28 -6.88 12.73 7.65
CA LEU A 28 -7.46 11.97 6.54
C LEU A 28 -8.94 11.65 6.79
N ASP A 29 -9.75 11.68 5.74
CA ASP A 29 -11.19 11.35 5.81
C ASP A 29 -11.45 9.83 5.77
N ILE A 30 -10.46 9.02 6.18
CA ILE A 30 -10.54 7.57 6.23
C ILE A 30 -10.53 7.08 7.67
N SER A 31 -11.17 5.95 7.92
CA SER A 31 -11.04 5.27 9.20
C SER A 31 -9.67 4.61 9.35
N VAL A 32 -9.18 4.52 10.58
CA VAL A 32 -7.96 3.75 10.92
C VAL A 32 -8.05 2.30 10.44
N LYS A 33 -9.26 1.71 10.45
CA LYS A 33 -9.51 0.37 9.93
C LYS A 33 -9.25 0.30 8.43
N GLN A 34 -9.83 1.21 7.63
CA GLN A 34 -9.58 1.28 6.19
C GLN A 34 -8.09 1.50 5.88
N GLY A 35 -7.39 2.32 6.66
CA GLY A 35 -5.94 2.49 6.54
C GLY A 35 -5.18 1.17 6.76
N ARG A 36 -5.52 0.41 7.80
CA ARG A 36 -4.90 -0.91 8.08
C ARG A 36 -5.23 -1.96 7.01
N ASP A 37 -6.45 -1.95 6.51
CA ASP A 37 -6.89 -2.84 5.43
C ASP A 37 -6.12 -2.53 4.14
N LYS A 38 -5.88 -1.24 3.83
CA LYS A 38 -5.05 -0.81 2.70
C LYS A 38 -3.59 -1.25 2.86
N VAL A 39 -3.01 -1.11 4.05
CA VAL A 39 -1.67 -1.65 4.34
C VAL A 39 -1.65 -3.16 4.07
N ARG A 40 -2.64 -3.92 4.54
CA ARG A 40 -2.73 -5.36 4.27
C ARG A 40 -2.81 -5.67 2.77
N GLU A 41 -3.65 -4.95 2.03
CA GLU A 41 -3.78 -5.09 0.58
C GLU A 41 -2.44 -4.91 -0.14
N MET A 42 -1.68 -3.87 0.21
CA MET A 42 -0.39 -3.55 -0.40
C MET A 42 0.67 -4.64 -0.12
N PHE A 43 0.65 -5.25 1.06
CA PHE A 43 1.52 -6.40 1.36
C PHE A 43 1.09 -7.65 0.58
N MET A 44 -0.22 -7.91 0.47
CA MET A 44 -0.75 -9.05 -0.26
C MET A 44 -0.49 -8.96 -1.77
N LYS A 45 -0.45 -7.74 -2.34
CA LYS A 45 -0.10 -7.52 -3.76
C LYS A 45 1.26 -8.13 -4.13
N ASN A 46 2.21 -8.16 -3.19
CA ASN A 46 3.55 -8.70 -3.39
C ASN A 46 3.75 -10.13 -2.85
N ALA A 47 2.68 -10.82 -2.45
CA ALA A 47 2.77 -12.15 -1.84
C ALA A 47 3.31 -13.25 -2.80
N HIS A 48 3.25 -13.01 -4.11
CA HIS A 48 3.72 -13.92 -5.15
C HIS A 48 5.25 -13.87 -5.37
N VAL A 49 5.96 -12.93 -4.74
CA VAL A 49 7.41 -12.75 -4.92
C VAL A 49 8.18 -13.78 -4.09
N ILE A 50 8.93 -14.65 -4.78
CA ILE A 50 9.69 -15.75 -4.15
C ILE A 50 11.19 -15.40 -4.00
N ASP A 51 11.76 -14.61 -4.91
CA ASP A 51 13.20 -14.25 -4.88
C ASP A 51 13.52 -13.42 -3.62
N PRO A 52 14.39 -13.91 -2.71
CA PRO A 52 14.78 -13.19 -1.50
C PRO A 52 15.33 -11.78 -1.74
N ARG A 53 16.07 -11.55 -2.84
CA ARG A 53 16.65 -10.23 -3.14
C ARG A 53 15.58 -9.22 -3.52
N ALA A 54 14.57 -9.68 -4.27
CA ALA A 54 13.41 -8.85 -4.60
C ALA A 54 12.61 -8.50 -3.34
N VAL A 55 12.44 -9.46 -2.42
CA VAL A 55 11.78 -9.21 -1.12
C VAL A 55 12.57 -8.20 -0.29
N ASP A 56 13.89 -8.32 -0.20
CA ASP A 56 14.72 -7.38 0.55
C ASP A 56 14.64 -5.96 -0.03
N LEU A 57 14.66 -5.82 -1.36
CA LEU A 57 14.48 -4.52 -2.01
C LEU A 57 13.09 -3.93 -1.73
N LEU A 58 12.03 -4.74 -1.77
CA LEU A 58 10.67 -4.31 -1.43
C LEU A 58 10.56 -3.86 0.03
N VAL A 59 11.22 -4.55 0.95
CA VAL A 59 11.27 -4.15 2.37
C VAL A 59 12.00 -2.81 2.52
N ILE A 60 13.13 -2.61 1.83
CA ILE A 60 13.87 -1.34 1.86
C ILE A 60 12.97 -0.20 1.36
N LYS A 61 12.32 -0.37 0.21
CA LYS A 61 11.36 0.61 -0.32
C LYS A 61 10.23 0.90 0.65
N GLY A 62 9.66 -0.13 1.27
CA GLY A 62 8.60 0.03 2.26
C GLY A 62 9.05 0.72 3.56
N LYS A 63 10.33 0.61 3.94
CA LYS A 63 10.92 1.37 5.05
C LYS A 63 11.13 2.84 4.68
N MET A 64 11.58 3.12 3.46
CA MET A 64 11.73 4.50 2.97
C MET A 64 10.38 5.22 2.94
N GLU A 65 9.35 4.58 2.39
CA GLU A 65 7.97 5.11 2.39
C GLU A 65 7.44 5.37 3.80
N LEU A 66 7.76 4.50 4.76
CA LEU A 66 7.39 4.68 6.16
C LEU A 66 8.10 5.89 6.78
N GLU A 67 9.39 6.05 6.52
CA GLU A 67 10.18 7.17 7.03
C GLU A 67 9.68 8.51 6.49
N GLU A 68 9.38 8.58 5.19
CA GLU A 68 8.76 9.76 4.57
C GLU A 68 7.39 10.11 5.16
N THR A 69 6.63 9.09 5.59
CA THR A 69 5.31 9.27 6.21
C THR A 69 5.45 9.77 7.65
N ILE A 70 6.31 9.13 8.46
CA ILE A 70 6.56 9.50 9.86
C ILE A 70 7.14 10.91 9.96
N LYS A 71 8.09 11.26 9.09
CA LYS A 71 8.73 12.58 9.08
C LYS A 71 7.89 13.67 8.43
N VAL A 72 6.68 13.36 7.97
CA VAL A 72 5.76 14.31 7.33
C VAL A 72 6.38 14.96 6.08
N TRP A 73 7.21 14.21 5.35
CA TRP A 73 7.75 14.67 4.06
C TRP A 73 6.72 14.51 2.94
N LYS A 74 5.81 13.55 3.10
CA LYS A 74 4.62 13.43 2.26
C LYS A 74 3.56 14.46 2.64
N GLN A 75 2.71 14.81 1.69
CA GLN A 75 1.47 15.56 1.91
C GLN A 75 0.26 14.62 1.87
N ARG A 76 -0.90 15.09 2.36
CA ARG A 76 -2.19 14.36 2.33
C ARG A 76 -2.48 13.72 0.96
N THR A 77 -2.23 14.44 -0.13
CA THR A 77 -2.42 13.95 -1.51
C THR A 77 -1.63 12.67 -1.80
N HIS A 78 -0.39 12.57 -1.32
CA HIS A 78 0.47 11.40 -1.53
C HIS A 78 -0.05 10.17 -0.79
N VAL A 79 -0.62 10.35 0.40
CA VAL A 79 -1.23 9.26 1.17
C VAL A 79 -2.56 8.84 0.54
N MET A 80 -3.39 9.80 0.11
CA MET A 80 -4.68 9.52 -0.52
C MET A 80 -4.55 8.84 -1.90
N ARG A 81 -3.43 9.01 -2.61
CA ARG A 81 -3.16 8.30 -3.87
C ARG A 81 -3.23 6.78 -3.74
N PHE A 82 -2.98 6.21 -2.56
CA PHE A 82 -3.11 4.76 -2.38
C PHE A 82 -4.57 4.27 -2.47
N PHE A 83 -5.55 5.13 -2.21
CA PHE A 83 -6.96 4.76 -2.14
C PHE A 83 -7.67 4.86 -3.51
N HIS A 84 -7.11 5.57 -4.48
CA HIS A 84 -7.63 5.71 -5.86
C HIS A 84 -9.14 6.06 -5.92
N GLU A 85 -9.65 6.83 -4.95
CA GLU A 85 -11.09 7.08 -4.78
C GLU A 85 -11.76 7.79 -5.97
N THR A 86 -10.99 8.61 -6.70
CA THR A 86 -11.49 9.36 -7.86
C THR A 86 -11.35 8.60 -9.18
N GLU A 87 -10.67 7.46 -9.20
CA GLU A 87 -10.49 6.68 -10.42
C GLU A 87 -11.72 5.80 -10.68
N ALA A 88 -12.29 5.91 -11.88
CA ALA A 88 -13.38 5.04 -12.27
C ALA A 88 -12.89 3.58 -12.26
N PRO A 89 -13.64 2.65 -11.62
CA PRO A 89 -13.22 1.26 -11.54
C PRO A 89 -13.13 0.68 -12.94
N ARG A 90 -11.94 0.18 -13.32
CA ARG A 90 -11.76 -0.43 -14.63
C ARG A 90 -12.58 -1.71 -14.76
N PRO A 91 -13.27 -1.92 -15.89
CA PRO A 91 -14.01 -3.15 -16.14
C PRO A 91 -13.07 -4.35 -16.10
N LYS A 92 -13.43 -5.37 -15.30
CA LYS A 92 -12.65 -6.61 -15.17
C LYS A 92 -13.15 -7.70 -16.12
N ASP A 93 -14.44 -7.67 -16.44
CA ASP A 93 -15.08 -8.68 -17.29
C ASP A 93 -14.91 -8.37 -18.77
N PHE A 94 -14.79 -9.41 -19.59
CA PHE A 94 -14.58 -9.31 -21.03
C PHE A 94 -15.65 -8.45 -21.70
N LEU A 95 -16.93 -8.70 -21.38
CA LEU A 95 -18.04 -7.98 -22.01
C LEU A 95 -18.02 -6.49 -21.66
N SER A 96 -17.74 -6.17 -20.39
CA SER A 96 -17.61 -4.78 -19.95
C SER A 96 -16.41 -4.06 -20.57
N LYS A 97 -15.29 -4.75 -20.80
CA LYS A 97 -14.13 -4.19 -21.52
C LYS A 97 -14.44 -3.96 -23.00
N PHE A 98 -15.08 -4.94 -23.64
CA PHE A 98 -15.50 -4.87 -25.04
C PHE A 98 -16.39 -3.65 -25.32
N TYR A 99 -17.32 -3.33 -24.41
CA TYR A 99 -18.18 -2.14 -24.57
C TYR A 99 -17.47 -0.81 -24.33
N VAL A 100 -16.39 -0.77 -23.52
CA VAL A 100 -15.66 0.46 -23.19
C VAL A 100 -14.63 0.82 -24.27
N GLY A 101 -14.10 -0.15 -25.00
CA GLY A 101 -13.23 0.10 -26.16
C GLY A 101 -12.16 -0.98 -26.37
N HIS A 102 -11.10 -0.61 -27.09
CA HIS A 102 -10.00 -1.52 -27.48
C HIS A 102 -8.88 -1.62 -26.42
N ASP A 103 -9.23 -1.84 -25.15
CA ASP A 103 -8.24 -2.28 -24.16
C ASP A 103 -8.07 -3.82 -24.29
N PRO A 104 -6.87 -4.34 -24.64
CA PRO A 104 -6.62 -5.77 -24.79
C PRO A 104 -6.71 -6.56 -23.47
#